data_AF-A0A7M2C7N8-F1
#
_entry.id   AF-A0A7M2C7N8-F1
#
_cell.length_a   1.000
_cell.length_b   1.000
_cell.length_c   1.000
_cell.angle_alpha   90.00
_cell.angle_beta   90.00
_cell.angle_gamma   90.00
#
_symmetry.space_group_name_H-M   'P 1'
#
loop_
_entity.id
_entity.type
_entity.pdbx_description
1 polymer ?
#
loop_
_entity_poly.entity_id
_entity_poly.type
_entity_poly.pdbx_seq_one_letter_code
_entity_poly.pdbx_strand_id
1 'polypeptide(L)'
;MVATTSKPEREAVRSALVAAGIPASNVEVSVSRTPTGLDVDAMEAAALAGGSCVVGQIRDGGVVMTVLPVLASGKCFVGDVR
;
A
#
# COMPACT_ATOMS: atom_id res chain seq x y z
N MET A 1 10.74 3.11 20.74
CA MET A 1 11.66 3.80 19.82
C MET A 1 11.08 3.62 18.42
N VAL A 2 10.58 4.67 17.80
CA VAL A 2 10.10 4.60 16.40
C VAL A 2 11.35 4.68 15.53
N ALA A 3 11.64 3.59 14.81
CA ALA A 3 12.77 3.54 13.89
C ALA A 3 12.60 4.64 12.84
N THR A 4 13.65 5.43 12.64
CA THR A 4 13.74 6.40 11.55
C THR A 4 13.93 5.65 10.23
N THR A 5 12.89 4.99 9.72
CA THR A 5 12.87 4.53 8.34
C THR A 5 12.06 5.58 7.58
N SER A 6 12.75 6.56 6.97
CA SER A 6 12.08 7.53 6.09
C SER A 6 11.43 6.85 4.88
N LYS A 7 11.82 5.60 4.59
CA LYS A 7 11.30 4.79 3.50
C LYS A 7 10.20 3.84 3.99
N PRO A 8 9.12 3.69 3.19
CA PRO A 8 8.00 2.83 3.54
C PRO A 8 8.41 1.35 3.50
N GLU A 9 8.09 0.61 4.57
CA GLU A 9 8.28 -0.83 4.68
C GLU A 9 6.92 -1.53 4.52
N ARG A 10 6.87 -2.58 3.70
CA ARG A 10 5.60 -3.14 3.22
C ARG A 10 4.75 -3.72 4.34
N GLU A 11 5.38 -4.47 5.25
CA GLU A 11 4.65 -5.12 6.33
C GLU A 11 4.17 -4.11 7.38
N ALA A 12 4.98 -3.10 7.69
CA ALA A 12 4.56 -1.98 8.53
C ALA A 12 3.31 -1.27 7.98
N VAL A 13 3.27 -0.96 6.67
CA VAL A 13 2.11 -0.32 6.02
C VAL A 13 0.89 -1.25 6.05
N ARG A 14 1.07 -2.51 5.70
CA ARG A 14 -0.01 -3.51 5.71
C ARG A 14 -0.60 -3.67 7.12
N SER A 15 0.26 -3.85 8.12
CA SER A 15 -0.13 -4.00 9.52
C SER A 15 -0.86 -2.77 10.04
N ALA A 16 -0.43 -1.56 9.67
CA ALA A 16 -1.10 -0.33 10.06
C ALA A 16 -2.54 -0.24 9.49
N LEU A 17 -2.73 -0.62 8.23
CA LEU A 17 -4.07 -0.63 7.60
C LEU A 17 -4.99 -1.69 8.21
N VAL A 18 -4.45 -2.87 8.54
CA VAL A 18 -5.21 -3.92 9.24
C VAL A 18 -5.59 -3.48 10.65
N ALA A 19 -4.66 -2.87 11.39
CA ALA A 19 -4.93 -2.32 12.72
C ALA A 19 -5.97 -1.19 12.69
N ALA A 20 -6.07 -0.46 11.58
CA ALA A 20 -7.11 0.54 11.32
C ALA A 20 -8.48 -0.08 10.95
N GLY A 21 -8.60 -1.41 10.91
CA GLY A 21 -9.86 -2.13 10.71
C GLY A 21 -10.14 -2.54 9.27
N ILE A 22 -9.18 -2.38 8.35
CA ILE A 22 -9.33 -2.87 6.98
C ILE A 22 -9.05 -4.38 6.97
N PRO A 23 -9.96 -5.22 6.43
CA PRO A 23 -9.71 -6.66 6.34
C PRO A 23 -8.42 -6.96 5.57
N ALA A 24 -7.58 -7.86 6.09
CA ALA A 24 -6.30 -8.19 5.47
C ALA A 24 -6.42 -8.71 4.02
N SER A 25 -7.57 -9.29 3.66
CA SER A 25 -7.91 -9.73 2.29
C SER A 25 -8.16 -8.57 1.32
N ASN A 26 -8.45 -7.38 1.86
CA ASN A 26 -8.82 -6.17 1.11
C ASN A 26 -7.66 -5.16 1.05
N VAL A 27 -6.51 -5.48 1.65
CA VAL A 27 -5.31 -4.65 1.62
C VAL A 27 -4.37 -5.16 0.53
N GLU A 28 -3.95 -4.25 -0.34
CA GLU A 28 -2.93 -4.47 -1.36
C GLU A 28 -1.82 -3.43 -1.15
N VAL A 29 -0.56 -3.84 -1.15
CA VAL A 29 0.59 -2.93 -0.97
C VAL A 29 1.64 -3.28 -2.01
N SER A 30 2.18 -2.27 -2.69
CA SER A 30 3.23 -2.45 -3.68
C SER A 30 4.54 -2.95 -3.04
N VAL A 31 5.45 -3.45 -3.87
CA VAL A 31 6.78 -3.89 -3.42
C VAL A 31 7.56 -2.74 -2.77
N SER A 32 8.33 -3.06 -1.73
CA SER A 32 9.17 -2.09 -0.99
C SER A 32 10.63 -2.05 -1.45
N ARG A 33 11.02 -2.98 -2.32
CA ARG A 33 12.42 -3.16 -2.75
C ARG A 33 12.49 -3.43 -4.25
N THR A 34 13.44 -2.80 -4.91
CA THR A 34 13.72 -3.00 -6.34
C THR A 34 14.46 -4.32 -6.57
N PRO A 35 14.51 -4.83 -7.81
CA PRO A 35 15.28 -6.03 -8.14
C PRO A 35 16.78 -5.91 -7.82
N THR A 36 17.33 -4.69 -7.74
CA THR A 36 18.73 -4.44 -7.37
C THR A 36 18.96 -4.41 -5.86
N GLY A 37 17.91 -4.63 -5.06
CA GLY A 37 17.98 -4.67 -3.60
C GLY A 37 17.85 -3.32 -2.90
N LEU A 38 17.55 -2.24 -3.64
CA LEU A 38 17.39 -0.90 -3.10
C LEU A 38 15.96 -0.68 -2.63
N ASP A 39 15.79 0.06 -1.54
CA ASP A 39 14.45 0.46 -1.09
C ASP A 39 13.81 1.45 -2.07
N VAL A 40 12.49 1.39 -2.19
CA VAL A 40 11.72 2.32 -3.04
C VAL A 40 11.62 3.71 -2.41
N ASP A 41 11.62 4.74 -3.26
CA ASP A 41 11.42 6.13 -2.84
C ASP A 41 9.93 6.46 -2.61
N ALA A 42 9.04 5.65 -3.19
CA ALA A 42 7.60 5.72 -2.95
C ALA A 42 6.97 4.33 -3.03
N MET A 43 5.90 4.17 -2.25
CA MET A 43 5.10 2.95 -2.17
C MET A 43 3.64 3.30 -2.34
N GLU A 44 2.87 2.39 -2.93
CA GLU A 44 1.42 2.52 -3.03
C GLU A 44 0.74 1.46 -2.17
N ALA A 45 -0.34 1.85 -1.52
CA ALA A 45 -1.22 0.94 -0.80
C ALA A 45 -2.67 1.20 -1.22
N ALA A 46 -3.46 0.14 -1.30
CA ALA A 46 -4.87 0.23 -1.64
C ALA A 46 -5.72 -0.58 -0.66
N ALA A 47 -6.90 -0.06 -0.36
CA ALA A 47 -7.92 -0.73 0.40
C ALA A 47 -9.21 -0.82 -0.42
N LEU A 48 -9.74 -2.05 -0.57
CA LEU A 48 -11.07 -2.25 -1.12
C LEU A 48 -12.14 -1.88 -0.08
N ALA A 49 -12.83 -0.76 -0.30
CA ALA A 49 -13.84 -0.21 0.59
C ALA A 49 -15.10 0.19 -0.19
N GLY A 50 -16.25 -0.36 0.16
CA GLY A 50 -17.53 0.01 -0.45
C GLY A 50 -17.60 -0.19 -1.97
N GLY A 51 -16.87 -1.15 -2.52
CA GLY A 51 -16.81 -1.41 -3.97
C GLY A 51 -15.95 -0.41 -4.75
N SER A 52 -15.13 0.38 -4.06
CA SER A 52 -14.12 1.27 -4.66
C SER A 52 -12.74 0.98 -4.05
N CYS A 53 -11.69 1.33 -4.77
CA CYS A 53 -10.32 1.26 -4.30
C CYS A 53 -9.89 2.62 -3.76
N VAL A 54 -9.63 2.68 -2.46
CA VAL A 54 -8.99 3.84 -1.84
C VAL A 54 -7.48 3.63 -1.94
N VAL A 55 -6.81 4.39 -2.81
CA VAL A 55 -5.40 4.24 -3.14
C VAL A 55 -4.59 5.39 -2.54
N GLY A 56 -3.55 5.04 -1.80
CA GLY A 56 -2.62 5.96 -1.17
C GLY A 56 -1.21 5.81 -1.71
N GLN A 57 -0.58 6.91 -2.07
CA GLN A 57 0.84 6.99 -2.38
C GLN A 57 1.58 7.53 -1.16
N ILE A 58 2.60 6.79 -0.71
CA ILE A 58 3.44 7.10 0.43
C ILE A 58 4.82 7.52 -0.10
N ARG A 59 5.28 8.71 0.27
CA ARG A 59 6.58 9.27 -0.13
C ARG A 59 7.05 10.25 0.94
N ASP A 60 8.31 10.13 1.35
CA ASP A 60 8.96 11.07 2.29
C ASP A 60 8.15 11.36 3.57
N GLY A 61 7.46 10.33 4.10
CA GLY A 61 6.60 10.44 5.29
C GLY A 61 5.23 11.11 5.05
N GLY A 62 4.96 11.59 3.83
CA GLY A 62 3.66 12.09 3.41
C GLY A 62 2.81 11.01 2.73
N VAL A 63 1.49 11.23 2.71
CA VAL A 63 0.53 10.37 2.01
C VAL A 63 -0.44 11.22 1.21
N VAL A 64 -0.63 10.89 -0.07
CA VAL A 64 -1.68 11.45 -0.93
C VAL A 64 -2.64 10.34 -1.33
N MET A 65 -3.93 10.63 -1.29
CA MET A 65 -5.00 9.65 -1.48
C MET A 65 -5.83 9.97 -2.72
N THR A 66 -6.32 8.92 -3.38
CA THR A 66 -7.32 9.01 -4.45
C THR A 66 -8.28 7.82 -4.38
N VAL A 67 -9.46 7.97 -4.99
CA VAL A 67 -10.45 6.89 -5.09
C VAL A 67 -10.54 6.47 -6.55
N LEU A 68 -10.32 5.19 -6.81
CA LEU A 68 -10.34 4.59 -8.14
C LEU A 68 -11.41 3.48 -8.22
N PRO A 69 -11.95 3.21 -9.42
CA PRO A 69 -12.79 2.04 -9.64
C PRO A 69 -12.02 0.73 -9.36
N VAL A 70 -12.73 -0.30 -8.91
CA VAL A 70 -12.17 -1.65 -8.79
C VAL A 70 -11.93 -2.22 -10.18
N LEU A 71 -10.82 -2.94 -10.36
CA LEU A 71 -10.52 -3.60 -11.63
C LEU A 71 -11.49 -4.76 -11.87
N ALA A 72 -11.64 -5.18 -13.13
CA ALA A 72 -12.48 -6.33 -13.47
C ALA A 72 -12.05 -7.65 -12.78
N SER A 73 -10.80 -7.72 -12.31
CA SER A 73 -10.27 -8.83 -11.49
C SER A 73 -10.76 -8.82 -10.04
N GLY A 74 -11.46 -7.77 -9.59
CA GLY A 74 -11.82 -7.56 -8.20
C GLY A 74 -10.68 -7.01 -7.33
N LYS A 75 -9.55 -6.62 -7.94
CA LYS A 75 -8.36 -6.08 -7.26
C LYS A 75 -8.21 -4.58 -7.48
N CYS A 76 -7.37 -3.96 -6.67
CA CYS A 76 -7.01 -2.55 -6.81
C CYS A 76 -5.75 -2.32 -7.64
N PHE A 77 -4.79 -3.25 -7.61
CA PHE A 77 -3.56 -3.16 -8.39
C PHE A 77 -3.48 -4.19 -9.52
N VAL A 78 -2.66 -3.86 -10.52
CA VAL A 78 -2.19 -4.77 -11.56
C VAL A 78 -0.73 -5.09 -11.28
N GLY A 79 -0.33 -6.35 -11.40
CA GLY A 79 1.03 -6.82 -11.14
C GLY A 79 1.13 -7.70 -9.90
N ASP A 80 2.36 -7.98 -9.46
CA ASP A 80 2.57 -8.78 -8.26
C ASP A 80 2.63 -7.88 -7.01
N VAL A 81 1.67 -8.10 -6.12
CA VAL A 81 1.58 -7.46 -4.81
C VAL A 81 2.01 -8.41 -3.68
N ARG A 82 2.49 -9.62 -4.02
CA ARG A 82 2.93 -10.64 -3.06
C ARG A 82 4.30 -10.37 -2.49
#